data_AF-A0A4V4LHF7-F1
#
_entry.id   AF-A0A4V4LHF7-F1
#
_cell.length_a   1.000
_cell.length_b   1.000
_cell.length_c   1.000
_cell.angle_alpha   90.00
_cell.angle_beta   90.00
_cell.angle_gamma   90.00
#
_symmetry.space_group_name_H-M   'P 1'
#
loop_
_entity.id
_entity.type
_entity.pdbx_description
1 polymer ?
#
loop_
_entity_poly.entity_id
_entity_poly.type
_entity_poly.pdbx_seq_one_letter_code
_entity_poly.pdbx_strand_id
1 'polypeptide(L)'
;MPHSHIATAFALALVAAGADAAMGNAFSSGPTADGNFIRLANSTLVVPGAPVPQVGLLSLWTGMGMSNGDLIQALVESYDGVADGECGLVHGDWCTYASVLEIVGCDQEQVGGRQIKTKPGDHVTLSYMYNDRTDAYDQYVYVNGVQTSSYTSSKGGKALGWGTAEECQPDYPCGLIPAHDWVDVVLELEKAQPNYSDTFGNGGSTGTLKTIDGGKTWTGSKLHINEVYFDYPITYDTSMCPEANATTYTSRADRSYTVGCDIRYTGSDIKTVEEKSGKIADCVVYCDQVEGCVGVVLQDTTCHLKSSKGQQVSAQGVQAAIL
;
A
#
# COMPACT_ATOMS: atom_id res chain seq x y z
N MET A 1 41.47 -24.37 -6.89
CA MET A 1 40.21 -24.94 -6.38
C MET A 1 39.29 -23.76 -6.08
N PRO A 2 38.11 -23.70 -6.71
CA PRO A 2 37.27 -22.51 -6.65
C PRO A 2 36.73 -22.38 -5.22
N HIS A 3 36.95 -21.20 -4.64
CA HIS A 3 36.33 -20.85 -3.37
C HIS A 3 34.84 -20.62 -3.66
N SER A 4 34.02 -21.51 -3.10
CA SER A 4 32.58 -21.44 -3.16
C SER A 4 32.14 -20.18 -2.42
N HIS A 5 31.92 -19.09 -3.14
CA HIS A 5 31.28 -17.90 -2.58
C HIS A 5 29.82 -18.26 -2.37
N ILE A 6 29.45 -18.50 -1.12
CA ILE A 6 28.06 -18.53 -0.67
C ILE A 6 27.51 -17.14 -0.97
N ALA A 7 26.74 -17.04 -2.06
CA ALA A 7 25.94 -15.88 -2.38
C ALA A 7 24.85 -15.77 -1.31
N THR A 8 25.16 -15.08 -0.22
CA THR A 8 24.14 -14.64 0.72
C THR A 8 23.36 -13.53 0.02
N ALA A 9 22.30 -13.92 -0.69
CA ALA A 9 21.28 -12.98 -1.10
C ALA A 9 20.73 -12.34 0.18
N PHE A 10 21.22 -11.14 0.51
CA PHE A 10 20.43 -10.22 1.33
C PHE A 10 19.26 -9.84 0.44
N ALA A 11 18.19 -10.63 0.53
CA ALA A 11 16.84 -10.09 0.35
C ALA A 11 16.78 -8.76 1.12
N LEU A 12 15.91 -7.83 0.71
CA LEU A 12 15.39 -6.87 1.68
C LEU A 12 14.89 -7.70 2.87
N ALA A 13 15.72 -7.84 3.89
CA ALA A 13 15.28 -8.31 5.17
C ALA A 13 14.45 -7.13 5.65
N LEU A 14 13.13 -7.26 5.52
CA LEU A 14 12.21 -6.57 6.40
C LEU A 14 12.61 -6.99 7.81
N VAL A 15 13.56 -6.26 8.40
CA VAL A 15 13.91 -6.44 9.80
C VAL A 15 12.74 -5.83 10.55
N ALA A 16 11.95 -6.73 11.14
CA ALA A 16 10.76 -6.44 11.90
C ALA A 16 10.95 -5.29 12.90
N ALA A 17 10.29 -4.16 12.64
CA ALA A 17 9.73 -3.34 13.71
C ALA A 17 8.34 -3.87 14.01
N GLY A 18 8.00 -4.01 15.29
CA GLY A 18 6.80 -4.70 15.75
C GLY A 18 5.51 -4.08 15.24
N ALA A 19 4.95 -4.66 14.18
CA ALA A 19 3.54 -4.77 13.84
C ALA A 19 3.45 -5.69 12.60
N ASP A 20 2.49 -6.62 12.58
CA ASP A 20 2.25 -7.56 11.48
C ASP A 20 1.71 -6.88 10.19
N ALA A 21 2.44 -5.93 9.62
CA ALA A 21 2.03 -5.28 8.38
C ALA A 21 2.02 -6.29 7.21
N ALA A 22 0.92 -6.30 6.45
CA ALA A 22 0.78 -7.16 5.28
C ALA A 22 1.41 -6.51 4.04
N MET A 23 2.25 -7.25 3.34
CA MET A 23 2.96 -6.80 2.14
C MET A 23 2.29 -7.36 0.87
N GLY A 24 2.14 -6.51 -0.14
CA GLY A 24 1.42 -6.81 -1.36
C GLY A 24 2.34 -6.96 -2.56
N ASN A 25 1.89 -6.47 -3.70
CA ASN A 25 2.65 -6.52 -4.93
C ASN A 25 3.82 -5.53 -4.90
N ALA A 26 4.94 -5.93 -5.49
CA ALA A 26 6.18 -5.18 -5.46
C ALA A 26 7.04 -5.38 -6.71
N PHE A 27 7.85 -4.39 -7.03
CA PHE A 27 9.07 -4.52 -7.80
C PHE A 27 10.26 -4.25 -6.88
N SER A 28 11.34 -5.02 -7.00
CA SER A 28 12.55 -4.80 -6.22
C SER A 28 13.81 -4.89 -7.08
N SER A 29 14.85 -4.21 -6.63
CA SER A 29 16.21 -4.26 -7.17
C SER A 29 17.23 -4.13 -6.04
N GLY A 30 18.37 -4.76 -6.23
CA GLY A 30 19.45 -4.81 -5.27
C GLY A 30 19.61 -6.15 -4.53
N PRO A 31 20.70 -6.29 -3.76
CA PRO A 31 21.65 -5.23 -3.43
C PRO A 31 22.57 -4.84 -4.61
N THR A 32 23.07 -3.60 -4.60
CA THR A 32 24.18 -3.17 -5.47
C THR A 32 25.45 -3.95 -5.12
N ALA A 33 26.39 -4.02 -6.05
CA ALA A 33 27.68 -4.64 -5.78
C ALA A 33 28.47 -3.89 -4.69
N ASP A 34 29.40 -4.58 -4.03
CA ASP A 34 30.25 -3.99 -2.97
C ASP A 34 30.91 -2.68 -3.43
N GLY A 35 30.78 -1.63 -2.60
CA GLY A 35 31.33 -0.31 -2.91
C GLY A 35 30.63 0.41 -4.08
N ASN A 36 29.41 -0.01 -4.43
CA ASN A 36 28.47 0.67 -5.31
C ASN A 36 27.17 0.96 -4.54
N PHE A 37 26.41 1.97 -4.97
CA PHE A 37 25.14 2.37 -4.35
C PHE A 37 24.30 3.18 -5.34
N ILE A 38 23.02 3.36 -5.05
CA ILE A 38 22.12 4.18 -5.86
C ILE A 38 22.31 5.65 -5.45
N ARG A 39 22.76 6.51 -6.38
CA ARG A 39 22.90 7.95 -6.15
C ARG A 39 21.59 8.70 -6.36
N LEU A 40 20.81 8.28 -7.34
CA LEU A 40 19.55 8.91 -7.69
C LEU A 40 18.50 7.83 -7.91
N ALA A 41 17.31 8.05 -7.38
CA ALA A 41 16.15 7.24 -7.66
C ALA A 41 14.93 8.16 -7.82
N ASN A 42 14.33 8.16 -9.00
CA ASN A 42 13.09 8.85 -9.30
C ASN A 42 12.05 7.83 -9.76
N SER A 43 10.81 8.01 -9.33
CA SER A 43 9.66 7.26 -9.82
C SER A 43 8.40 8.06 -9.61
N THR A 44 7.40 7.88 -10.46
CA THR A 44 6.14 8.62 -10.38
C THR A 44 4.98 7.65 -10.22
N LEU A 45 4.26 7.73 -9.10
CA LEU A 45 2.99 7.04 -8.94
C LEU A 45 1.92 7.78 -9.74
N VAL A 46 1.19 7.06 -10.59
CA VAL A 46 -0.13 7.51 -11.04
C VAL A 46 -1.11 7.08 -9.96
N VAL A 47 -1.57 8.05 -9.15
CA VAL A 47 -2.35 7.76 -7.93
C VAL A 47 -3.61 6.98 -8.30
N PRO A 48 -3.83 5.76 -7.76
CA PRO A 48 -5.01 4.98 -8.09
C PRO A 48 -6.27 5.54 -7.43
N GLY A 49 -7.42 4.95 -7.79
CA GLY A 49 -8.61 5.08 -6.96
C GLY A 49 -8.31 4.61 -5.54
N ALA A 50 -8.98 5.20 -4.54
CA ALA A 50 -8.83 4.76 -3.16
C ALA A 50 -9.19 3.27 -3.01
N PRO A 51 -8.56 2.57 -2.06
CA PRO A 51 -8.92 1.20 -1.72
C PRO A 51 -10.40 1.07 -1.32
N VAL A 52 -10.95 -0.13 -1.48
CA VAL A 52 -12.34 -0.41 -1.12
C VAL A 52 -12.42 -1.67 -0.25
N PRO A 53 -12.84 -1.56 1.03
CA PRO A 53 -13.18 -0.34 1.74
C PRO A 53 -11.93 0.45 2.14
N GLN A 54 -12.01 1.78 2.08
CA GLN A 54 -10.95 2.66 2.56
C GLN A 54 -11.10 2.80 4.07
N VAL A 55 -10.37 2.01 4.85
CA VAL A 55 -10.46 2.02 6.33
C VAL A 55 -9.09 1.83 6.95
N GLY A 56 -8.41 0.72 6.62
CA GLY A 56 -7.04 0.46 7.04
C GLY A 56 -6.03 1.48 6.50
N LEU A 57 -4.93 1.64 7.24
CA LEU A 57 -3.79 2.43 6.79
C LEU A 57 -3.01 1.64 5.75
N LEU A 58 -3.25 1.99 4.49
CA LEU A 58 -2.55 1.50 3.32
C LEU A 58 -1.49 2.51 2.91
N SER A 59 -0.26 2.05 2.72
CA SER A 59 0.84 2.86 2.21
C SER A 59 1.33 2.28 0.88
N LEU A 60 1.33 3.11 -0.16
CA LEU A 60 2.00 2.84 -1.42
C LEU A 60 3.31 3.62 -1.41
N TRP A 61 4.44 2.94 -1.62
CA TRP A 61 5.72 3.61 -1.53
C TRP A 61 6.73 3.08 -2.53
N THR A 62 7.72 3.93 -2.81
CA THR A 62 9.02 3.47 -3.29
C THR A 62 10.07 3.81 -2.27
N GLY A 63 11.07 2.95 -2.12
CA GLY A 63 12.01 3.10 -1.05
C GLY A 63 13.38 2.53 -1.35
N MET A 64 14.34 2.89 -0.52
CA MET A 64 15.72 2.44 -0.58
C MET A 64 16.17 1.92 0.77
N GLY A 65 16.57 0.65 0.80
CA GLY A 65 17.23 0.06 1.95
C GLY A 65 18.65 0.61 2.07
N MET A 66 18.98 1.19 3.22
CA MET A 66 20.22 1.91 3.44
C MET A 66 21.26 1.06 4.17
N SER A 67 22.54 1.28 3.88
CA SER A 67 23.65 0.55 4.53
C SER A 67 23.79 0.80 6.04
N ASN A 68 23.17 1.86 6.55
CA ASN A 68 23.11 2.18 7.99
C ASN A 68 21.86 1.59 8.67
N GLY A 69 21.00 0.88 7.92
CA GLY A 69 19.80 0.22 8.43
C GLY A 69 18.51 1.04 8.31
N ASP A 70 18.59 2.32 7.92
CA ASP A 70 17.39 3.11 7.61
C ASP A 70 16.65 2.55 6.38
N LEU A 71 15.37 2.91 6.27
CA LEU A 71 14.59 2.75 5.06
C LEU A 71 14.06 4.12 4.62
N ILE A 72 14.63 4.68 3.57
CA ILE A 72 14.04 5.85 2.90
C ILE A 72 12.77 5.37 2.20
N GLN A 73 11.64 5.99 2.48
CA GLN A 73 10.34 5.60 1.93
C GLN A 73 9.40 6.80 1.89
N ALA A 74 9.37 7.54 0.78
CA ALA A 74 8.28 8.50 0.62
C ALA A 74 6.96 7.74 0.42
N LEU A 75 5.91 8.21 1.09
CA LEU A 75 4.66 7.49 1.27
C LEU A 75 3.54 8.16 0.46
N VAL A 76 2.63 7.35 -0.06
CA VAL A 76 1.32 7.75 -0.59
C VAL A 76 0.28 6.88 0.10
N GLU A 77 -0.41 7.44 1.08
CA GLU A 77 -1.19 6.72 2.07
C GLU A 77 -2.69 6.96 1.93
N SER A 78 -3.47 5.94 2.27
CA SER A 78 -4.93 5.97 2.27
C SER A 78 -5.43 5.35 3.58
N TYR A 79 -6.41 5.99 4.21
CA TYR A 79 -6.98 5.61 5.51
C TYR A 79 -8.28 6.38 5.79
N ASP A 80 -9.10 5.91 6.74
CA ASP A 80 -10.33 6.60 7.17
C ASP A 80 -10.19 7.23 8.58
N GLY A 81 -9.26 8.18 8.70
CA GLY A 81 -9.24 9.11 9.82
C GLY A 81 -8.44 8.75 11.06
N VAL A 82 -7.74 7.61 11.07
CA VAL A 82 -6.91 7.19 12.23
C VAL A 82 -5.45 7.65 12.10
N ALA A 83 -5.04 8.26 10.98
CA ALA A 83 -3.67 8.77 10.86
C ALA A 83 -3.56 10.18 11.46
N ASP A 84 -2.81 10.29 12.55
CA ASP A 84 -2.35 11.55 13.12
C ASP A 84 -1.39 12.23 12.12
N GLY A 85 -1.93 13.11 11.26
CA GLY A 85 -1.16 13.75 10.19
C GLY A 85 -1.81 15.03 9.64
N GLU A 86 -1.04 15.84 8.92
CA GLU A 86 -1.50 17.15 8.41
C GLU A 86 -2.61 17.01 7.35
N CYS A 87 -2.71 15.85 6.71
CA CYS A 87 -3.81 15.56 5.77
C CYS A 87 -5.16 15.39 6.49
N GLY A 88 -5.20 14.94 7.75
CA GLY A 88 -6.44 14.50 8.37
C GLY A 88 -7.19 13.47 7.50
N LEU A 89 -8.52 13.49 7.51
CA LEU A 89 -9.36 12.53 6.74
C LEU A 89 -9.09 12.60 5.22
N VAL A 90 -8.84 11.43 4.61
CA VAL A 90 -8.64 11.27 3.17
C VAL A 90 -9.75 10.41 2.55
N HIS A 91 -10.95 10.97 2.37
CA HIS A 91 -12.10 10.24 1.83
C HIS A 91 -12.07 10.17 0.29
N GLY A 92 -11.71 9.02 -0.27
CA GLY A 92 -11.51 8.81 -1.71
C GLY A 92 -10.20 9.39 -2.26
N ASP A 93 -9.48 10.12 -1.41
CA ASP A 93 -8.21 10.79 -1.67
C ASP A 93 -7.07 10.03 -0.96
N TRP A 94 -5.85 10.56 -1.12
CA TRP A 94 -4.61 10.03 -0.58
C TRP A 94 -3.83 11.14 0.14
N CYS A 95 -2.86 10.76 0.97
CA CYS A 95 -1.92 11.65 1.63
C CYS A 95 -0.49 11.29 1.23
N THR A 96 0.30 12.25 0.75
CA THR A 96 1.69 11.99 0.34
C THR A 96 2.69 12.91 1.00
N TYR A 97 3.89 12.38 1.28
CA TYR A 97 5.00 13.09 1.88
C TYR A 97 6.33 12.35 1.69
N ALA A 98 7.42 13.11 1.80
CA ALA A 98 8.76 12.54 1.93
C ALA A 98 8.88 11.92 3.32
N SER A 99 9.44 10.72 3.43
CA SER A 99 9.49 10.00 4.71
C SER A 99 10.65 9.02 4.76
N VAL A 100 11.05 8.67 5.98
CA VAL A 100 12.11 7.69 6.26
C VAL A 100 11.78 7.00 7.58
N LEU A 101 12.01 5.69 7.62
CA LEU A 101 12.05 4.91 8.85
C LEU A 101 13.50 4.92 9.33
N GLU A 102 13.80 5.77 10.30
CA GLU A 102 15.15 5.95 10.85
C GLU A 102 15.37 5.03 12.03
N ILE A 103 16.59 4.49 12.15
CA ILE A 103 17.00 3.79 13.37
C ILE A 103 17.39 4.83 14.42
N VAL A 104 16.59 4.92 15.48
CA VAL A 104 16.82 5.82 16.62
C VAL A 104 17.14 4.98 17.85
N GLY A 105 18.44 4.86 18.16
CA GLY A 105 18.89 3.99 19.25
C GLY A 105 18.66 2.51 18.93
N CYS A 106 17.73 1.87 19.62
CA CYS A 106 17.33 0.48 19.37
C CYS A 106 15.95 0.37 18.67
N ASP A 107 15.28 1.50 18.45
CA ASP A 107 13.93 1.57 17.91
C ASP A 107 13.95 2.10 16.47
N GLN A 108 12.83 1.93 15.77
CA GLN A 108 12.61 2.53 14.46
C GLN A 108 11.50 3.57 14.56
N GLU A 109 11.73 4.76 14.00
CA GLU A 109 10.77 5.85 14.02
C GLU A 109 10.50 6.36 12.61
N GLN A 110 9.21 6.51 12.28
CA GLN A 110 8.80 7.11 11.02
C GLN A 110 8.84 8.63 11.14
N VAL A 111 9.71 9.27 10.36
CA VAL A 111 9.87 10.72 10.33
C VAL A 111 9.86 11.23 8.89
N GLY A 112 9.43 12.46 8.67
CA GLY A 112 9.25 12.97 7.31
C GLY A 112 8.97 14.45 7.19
N GLY A 113 8.68 14.85 5.96
CA GLY A 113 8.34 16.22 5.58
C GLY A 113 6.85 16.53 5.70
N ARG A 114 6.48 17.65 5.08
CA ARG A 114 5.10 18.16 5.04
C ARG A 114 4.16 17.20 4.33
N GLN A 115 2.97 16.96 4.89
CA GLN A 115 1.99 16.07 4.27
C GLN A 115 0.99 16.81 3.39
N ILE A 116 0.62 16.18 2.28
CA ILE A 116 -0.15 16.82 1.22
C ILE A 116 -1.21 15.87 0.69
N LYS A 117 -2.45 16.33 0.63
CA LYS A 117 -3.52 15.57 -0.03
C LYS A 117 -3.28 15.49 -1.53
N THR A 118 -3.48 14.31 -2.06
CA THR A 118 -3.53 14.01 -3.49
C THR A 118 -4.79 13.24 -3.80
N LYS A 119 -5.18 13.22 -5.07
CA LYS A 119 -6.40 12.55 -5.53
C LYS A 119 -6.07 11.53 -6.62
N PRO A 120 -6.98 10.57 -6.88
CA PRO A 120 -6.84 9.66 -8.01
C PRO A 120 -6.52 10.39 -9.33
N GLY A 121 -5.51 9.89 -10.05
CA GLY A 121 -5.02 10.45 -11.31
C GLY A 121 -3.94 11.54 -11.17
N ASP A 122 -3.65 12.04 -9.95
CA ASP A 122 -2.48 12.89 -9.75
C ASP A 122 -1.20 12.09 -10.03
N HIS A 123 -0.17 12.79 -10.52
CA HIS A 123 1.18 12.24 -10.70
C HIS A 123 2.04 12.63 -9.51
N VAL A 124 2.41 11.66 -8.68
CA VAL A 124 3.23 11.86 -7.49
C VAL A 124 4.63 11.32 -7.74
N THR A 125 5.59 12.21 -7.97
CA THR A 125 7.00 11.84 -8.17
C THR A 125 7.72 11.80 -6.84
N LEU A 126 8.27 10.64 -6.51
CA LEU A 126 9.15 10.39 -5.37
C LEU A 126 10.59 10.41 -5.85
N SER A 127 11.40 11.33 -5.33
CA SER A 127 12.77 11.58 -5.78
C SER A 127 13.74 11.53 -4.61
N TYR A 128 14.80 10.74 -4.75
CA TYR A 128 15.85 10.57 -3.76
C TYR A 128 17.21 10.84 -4.39
N MET A 129 18.00 11.71 -3.77
CA MET A 129 19.28 12.17 -4.32
C MET A 129 20.37 12.17 -3.25
N TYR A 130 21.44 11.40 -3.49
CA TYR A 130 22.61 11.43 -2.64
C TYR A 130 23.39 12.74 -2.81
N ASN A 131 23.72 13.38 -1.70
CA ASN A 131 24.41 14.66 -1.65
C ASN A 131 25.81 14.51 -1.04
N ASP A 132 26.84 14.60 -1.90
CA ASP A 132 28.24 14.40 -1.47
C ASP A 132 28.71 15.41 -0.41
N ARG A 133 28.08 16.59 -0.32
CA ARG A 133 28.48 17.63 0.65
C ARG A 133 27.99 17.32 2.05
N THR A 134 26.78 16.76 2.16
CA THR A 134 26.14 16.46 3.44
C THR A 134 26.33 15.00 3.85
N ASP A 135 26.75 14.15 2.90
CA ASP A 135 26.82 12.70 3.03
C ASP A 135 25.46 12.10 3.43
N ALA A 136 24.37 12.64 2.87
CA ALA A 136 22.99 12.28 3.18
C ALA A 136 22.17 12.17 1.89
N TYR A 137 20.91 11.73 1.99
CA TYR A 137 19.97 11.73 0.88
C TYR A 137 18.95 12.84 1.04
N ASP A 138 18.87 13.70 0.03
CA ASP A 138 17.81 14.69 -0.11
C ASP A 138 16.61 14.04 -0.81
N GLN A 139 15.46 14.09 -0.16
CA GLN A 139 14.20 13.56 -0.67
C GLN A 139 13.29 14.71 -1.10
N TYR A 140 12.61 14.53 -2.21
CA TYR A 140 11.61 15.47 -2.72
C TYR A 140 10.38 14.71 -3.21
N VAL A 141 9.21 15.24 -2.86
CA VAL A 141 7.93 14.80 -3.43
C VAL A 141 7.38 15.92 -4.31
N TYR A 142 7.02 15.56 -5.54
CA TYR A 142 6.36 16.46 -6.48
C TYR A 142 4.96 15.95 -6.76
N VAL A 143 3.97 16.84 -6.67
CA VAL A 143 2.59 16.55 -7.10
C VAL A 143 2.35 17.33 -8.39
N ASN A 144 2.08 16.62 -9.49
CA ASN A 144 1.87 17.18 -10.82
C ASN A 144 3.01 18.15 -11.23
N GLY A 145 4.26 17.78 -10.92
CA GLY A 145 5.47 18.55 -11.22
C GLY A 145 5.78 19.70 -10.27
N VAL A 146 4.96 19.95 -9.24
CA VAL A 146 5.22 20.98 -8.22
C VAL A 146 5.79 20.31 -6.97
N GLN A 147 6.95 20.78 -6.48
CA GLN A 147 7.53 20.26 -5.23
C GLN A 147 6.63 20.62 -4.05
N THR A 148 6.18 19.63 -3.29
CA THR A 148 5.25 19.83 -2.17
C THR A 148 5.81 19.36 -0.82
N SER A 149 6.66 18.34 -0.80
CA SER A 149 7.37 17.89 0.40
C SER A 149 8.85 17.70 0.13
N SER A 150 9.65 17.83 1.19
CA SER A 150 11.08 17.51 1.18
C SER A 150 11.54 17.07 2.55
N TYR A 151 12.53 16.18 2.60
CA TYR A 151 13.17 15.73 3.83
C TYR A 151 14.61 15.29 3.53
N THR A 152 15.55 15.50 4.44
CA THR A 152 16.95 15.05 4.26
C THR A 152 17.29 14.09 5.39
N SER A 153 17.76 12.89 5.06
CA SER A 153 17.95 11.81 6.02
C SER A 153 19.14 10.90 5.69
N SER A 154 19.32 9.88 6.53
CA SER A 154 20.23 8.75 6.28
C SER A 154 21.68 9.14 6.06
N LYS A 155 22.14 10.11 6.87
CA LYS A 155 23.52 10.58 6.85
C LYS A 155 24.50 9.44 7.13
N GLY A 156 25.55 9.32 6.31
CA GLY A 156 26.52 8.24 6.35
C GLY A 156 26.06 6.93 5.70
N GLY A 157 24.76 6.80 5.40
CA GLY A 157 24.19 5.66 4.71
C GLY A 157 24.44 5.67 3.19
N LYS A 158 24.31 4.51 2.57
CA LYS A 158 24.37 4.31 1.11
C LYS A 158 23.20 3.43 0.69
N ALA A 159 22.44 3.84 -0.34
CA ALA A 159 21.30 3.09 -0.83
C ALA A 159 21.75 1.83 -1.56
N LEU A 160 21.45 0.66 -0.98
CA LEU A 160 21.89 -0.64 -1.49
C LEU A 160 20.88 -1.25 -2.46
N GLY A 161 19.62 -0.83 -2.41
CA GLY A 161 18.58 -1.32 -3.29
C GLY A 161 17.46 -0.31 -3.43
N TRP A 162 16.56 -0.56 -4.37
CA TRP A 162 15.37 0.25 -4.58
C TRP A 162 14.19 -0.66 -4.92
N GLY A 163 12.99 -0.31 -4.47
CA GLY A 163 11.79 -1.03 -4.84
C GLY A 163 10.51 -0.25 -4.60
N THR A 164 9.41 -0.82 -5.06
CA THR A 164 8.03 -0.40 -4.76
C THR A 164 7.43 -1.38 -3.75
N ALA A 165 6.47 -0.94 -2.95
CA ALA A 165 5.62 -1.87 -2.20
C ALA A 165 4.22 -1.30 -1.94
N GLU A 166 3.31 -2.24 -1.70
CA GLU A 166 2.02 -2.01 -1.08
C GLU A 166 2.10 -2.57 0.34
N GLU A 167 1.78 -1.76 1.34
CA GLU A 167 1.86 -2.11 2.75
C GLU A 167 0.56 -1.77 3.48
N CYS A 168 -0.05 -2.76 4.12
CA CYS A 168 -1.27 -2.57 4.90
C CYS A 168 -1.00 -2.80 6.39
N GLN A 169 -1.30 -1.81 7.22
CA GLN A 169 -1.17 -1.92 8.66
C GLN A 169 -2.26 -2.83 9.26
N PRO A 170 -1.98 -3.53 10.38
CA PRO A 170 -2.80 -4.64 10.84
C PRO A 170 -4.15 -4.27 11.50
N ASP A 171 -4.36 -2.99 11.86
CA ASP A 171 -5.51 -2.58 12.67
C ASP A 171 -6.86 -2.78 11.96
N TYR A 172 -6.92 -2.48 10.66
CA TYR A 172 -8.12 -2.62 9.83
C TYR A 172 -7.74 -3.12 8.44
N PRO A 173 -8.64 -3.84 7.74
CA PRO A 173 -8.36 -4.29 6.38
C PRO A 173 -8.20 -3.07 5.45
N CYS A 174 -7.24 -3.16 4.54
CA CYS A 174 -7.08 -2.18 3.46
C CYS A 174 -7.92 -2.54 2.24
N GLY A 175 -8.60 -3.69 2.22
CA GLY A 175 -9.56 -4.04 1.18
C GLY A 175 -8.92 -4.27 -0.19
N LEU A 176 -9.70 -4.00 -1.24
CA LEU A 176 -9.28 -4.05 -2.63
C LEU A 176 -8.44 -2.81 -2.98
N ILE A 177 -7.16 -3.01 -3.29
CA ILE A 177 -6.26 -1.98 -3.81
C ILE A 177 -6.28 -2.04 -5.33
N PRO A 178 -6.76 -1.00 -6.03
CA PRO A 178 -6.80 -1.01 -7.48
C PRO A 178 -5.42 -1.15 -8.10
N ALA A 179 -5.36 -1.83 -9.24
CA ALA A 179 -4.15 -1.88 -10.07
C ALA A 179 -3.65 -0.46 -10.38
N HIS A 180 -2.34 -0.27 -10.32
CA HIS A 180 -1.72 1.05 -10.47
C HIS A 180 -0.35 0.97 -11.13
N ASP A 181 0.22 2.13 -11.44
CA ASP A 181 1.46 2.23 -12.20
C ASP A 181 2.47 3.15 -11.53
N TRP A 182 3.71 2.68 -11.49
CA TRP A 182 4.89 3.52 -11.31
C TRP A 182 5.49 3.81 -12.70
N VAL A 183 5.53 5.07 -13.10
CA VAL A 183 6.04 5.52 -14.39
C VAL A 183 7.29 6.37 -14.21
N ASP A 184 8.02 6.57 -15.31
CA ASP A 184 9.22 7.42 -15.38
C ASP A 184 10.27 7.04 -14.31
N VAL A 185 10.49 5.74 -14.13
CA VAL A 185 11.45 5.21 -13.15
C VAL A 185 12.86 5.42 -13.67
N VAL A 186 13.72 6.04 -12.88
CA VAL A 186 15.13 6.27 -13.18
C VAL A 186 15.95 5.98 -11.93
N LEU A 187 16.91 5.06 -12.04
CA LEU A 187 17.95 4.84 -11.05
C LEU A 187 19.31 5.20 -11.64
N GLU A 188 20.13 5.94 -10.92
CA GLU A 188 21.54 6.16 -11.25
C GLU A 188 22.41 5.53 -10.16
N LEU A 189 23.29 4.61 -10.54
CA LEU A 189 24.25 3.99 -9.63
C LEU A 189 25.52 4.83 -9.52
N GLU A 190 26.28 4.71 -8.44
CA GLU A 190 27.59 5.36 -8.28
C GLU A 190 28.57 4.93 -9.38
N LYS A 191 28.66 3.62 -9.62
CA LYS A 191 29.45 3.00 -10.69
C LYS A 191 28.53 2.21 -11.61
N ALA A 192 28.92 2.13 -12.89
CA ALA A 192 28.25 1.27 -13.85
C ALA A 192 28.27 -0.20 -13.40
N GLN A 193 27.10 -0.83 -13.35
CA GLN A 193 26.93 -2.24 -12.99
C GLN A 193 26.04 -2.90 -14.05
N PRO A 194 26.61 -3.45 -15.15
CA PRO A 194 25.82 -4.00 -16.26
C PRO A 194 24.86 -5.13 -15.87
N ASN A 195 25.20 -5.87 -14.82
CA ASN A 195 24.45 -7.03 -14.33
C ASN A 195 23.51 -6.68 -13.16
N TYR A 196 23.24 -5.40 -12.89
CA TYR A 196 22.32 -5.03 -11.80
C TYR A 196 20.91 -5.62 -12.00
N SER A 197 20.48 -5.84 -13.25
CA SER A 197 19.22 -6.51 -13.57
C SER A 197 19.09 -7.92 -13.00
N ASP A 198 20.19 -8.60 -12.71
CA ASP A 198 20.16 -9.95 -12.11
C ASP A 198 19.58 -9.94 -10.69
N THR A 199 19.47 -8.76 -10.09
CA THR A 199 18.90 -8.54 -8.76
C THR A 199 17.40 -8.24 -8.78
N PHE A 200 16.79 -8.12 -9.96
CA PHE A 200 15.40 -7.68 -10.05
C PHE A 200 14.42 -8.75 -9.59
N GLY A 201 13.50 -8.35 -8.72
CA GLY A 201 12.39 -9.16 -8.25
C GLY A 201 11.05 -8.58 -8.70
N ASN A 202 10.17 -9.43 -9.22
CA ASN A 202 8.81 -9.07 -9.61
C ASN A 202 7.82 -9.82 -8.71
N GLY A 203 7.57 -9.28 -7.52
CA GLY A 203 6.62 -9.82 -6.57
C GLY A 203 5.20 -9.43 -6.94
N GLY A 204 4.67 -9.91 -8.07
CA GLY A 204 3.32 -9.56 -8.52
C GLY A 204 3.20 -8.25 -9.32
N SER A 205 4.32 -7.62 -9.64
CA SER A 205 4.42 -6.53 -10.63
C SER A 205 4.77 -7.05 -12.03
N THR A 206 4.53 -6.22 -13.05
CA THR A 206 5.03 -6.44 -14.41
C THR A 206 5.76 -5.21 -14.93
N GLY A 207 6.74 -5.41 -15.82
CA GLY A 207 7.67 -4.37 -16.24
C GLY A 207 9.10 -4.68 -15.82
N THR A 208 10.03 -3.81 -16.18
CA THR A 208 11.44 -3.94 -15.81
C THR A 208 12.17 -2.62 -16.07
N LEU A 209 13.38 -2.51 -15.54
CA LEU A 209 14.30 -1.41 -15.85
C LEU A 209 15.34 -1.87 -16.89
N LYS A 210 15.80 -0.95 -17.71
CA LYS A 210 16.81 -1.20 -18.75
C LYS A 210 17.90 -0.15 -18.68
N THR A 211 19.09 -0.51 -19.12
CA THR A 211 20.22 0.40 -19.23
C THR A 211 20.67 0.53 -20.68
N ILE A 212 21.18 1.71 -21.05
CA ILE A 212 21.80 1.97 -22.36
C ILE A 212 23.26 2.44 -22.24
N ASP A 213 23.75 2.62 -21.02
CA ASP A 213 25.05 3.22 -20.70
C ASP A 213 25.96 2.28 -19.88
N GLY A 214 25.74 0.97 -20.06
CA GLY A 214 26.53 -0.07 -19.39
C GLY A 214 26.16 -0.28 -17.92
N GLY A 215 24.96 0.11 -17.50
CA GLY A 215 24.45 -0.10 -16.14
C GLY A 215 24.77 1.03 -15.18
N LYS A 216 25.09 2.23 -15.69
CA LYS A 216 25.23 3.44 -14.86
C LYS A 216 23.86 4.02 -14.55
N THR A 217 22.98 4.07 -15.54
CA THR A 217 21.58 4.46 -15.39
C THR A 217 20.64 3.34 -15.83
N TRP A 218 19.59 3.12 -15.03
CA TRP A 218 18.53 2.15 -15.25
C TRP A 218 17.19 2.86 -15.34
N THR A 219 16.47 2.68 -16.44
CA THR A 219 15.21 3.37 -16.72
C THR A 219 14.08 2.39 -16.99
N GLY A 220 12.89 2.66 -16.47
CA GLY A 220 11.66 1.95 -16.77
C GLY A 220 10.54 2.93 -17.06
N SER A 221 9.91 2.81 -18.24
CA SER A 221 8.79 3.68 -18.58
C SER A 221 7.54 3.40 -17.73
N LYS A 222 7.36 2.14 -17.33
CA LYS A 222 6.22 1.69 -16.52
C LYS A 222 6.55 0.39 -15.79
N LEU A 223 6.26 0.37 -14.50
CA LEU A 223 6.08 -0.82 -13.68
C LEU A 223 4.60 -0.88 -13.29
N HIS A 224 3.89 -1.90 -13.75
CA HIS A 224 2.48 -2.11 -13.46
C HIS A 224 2.34 -3.00 -12.23
N ILE A 225 1.58 -2.53 -11.25
CA ILE A 225 1.23 -3.26 -10.05
C ILE A 225 -0.19 -3.80 -10.23
N ASN A 226 -0.35 -5.12 -10.12
CA ASN A 226 -1.66 -5.75 -10.26
C ASN A 226 -2.56 -5.36 -9.09
N GLU A 227 -3.88 -5.46 -9.31
CA GLU A 227 -4.85 -5.37 -8.23
C GLU A 227 -4.60 -6.47 -7.20
N VAL A 228 -4.73 -6.13 -5.92
CA VAL A 228 -4.61 -7.06 -4.80
C VAL A 228 -5.68 -6.76 -3.76
N TYR A 229 -6.03 -7.74 -2.95
CA TYR A 229 -6.97 -7.59 -1.85
C TYR A 229 -6.28 -7.93 -0.52
N PHE A 230 -6.17 -6.95 0.38
CA PHE A 230 -5.64 -7.14 1.74
C PHE A 230 -6.74 -7.46 2.74
N ASP A 231 -6.82 -8.74 3.10
CA ASP A 231 -7.64 -9.24 4.20
C ASP A 231 -6.69 -9.66 5.35
N TYR A 232 -6.42 -8.79 6.34
CA TYR A 232 -5.47 -9.10 7.42
C TYR A 232 -6.07 -8.97 8.82
N PRO A 233 -6.12 -10.00 9.72
CA PRO A 233 -5.46 -11.27 9.51
C PRO A 233 -6.28 -12.09 8.54
N ILE A 234 -5.54 -12.83 7.73
CA ILE A 234 -6.01 -13.70 6.67
C ILE A 234 -7.03 -14.70 7.25
N THR A 235 -8.32 -14.37 7.21
CA THR A 235 -9.39 -15.36 7.08
C THR A 235 -9.78 -15.37 5.63
N TYR A 236 -8.91 -15.99 4.82
CA TYR A 236 -9.11 -16.28 3.41
C TYR A 236 -10.59 -16.40 3.09
N ASP A 237 -11.07 -15.54 2.20
CA ASP A 237 -12.03 -15.99 1.21
C ASP A 237 -13.22 -16.74 1.84
N THR A 238 -13.80 -16.18 2.90
CA THR A 238 -15.09 -16.70 3.34
C THR A 238 -16.08 -16.18 2.31
N SER A 239 -16.25 -16.94 1.23
CA SER A 239 -17.48 -16.94 0.45
C SER A 239 -18.62 -17.05 1.46
N MET A 240 -19.20 -15.91 1.82
CA MET A 240 -20.29 -15.86 2.80
C MET A 240 -21.56 -16.47 2.20
N CYS A 241 -21.68 -16.43 0.88
CA CYS A 241 -22.79 -17.04 0.17
C CYS A 241 -22.31 -17.86 -1.02
N PRO A 242 -22.86 -19.07 -1.23
CA PRO A 242 -24.01 -19.65 -0.50
C PRO A 242 -23.68 -20.34 0.83
N GLU A 243 -22.40 -20.60 1.13
CA GLU A 243 -21.99 -21.54 2.19
C GLU A 243 -22.32 -21.07 3.61
N ALA A 244 -22.23 -19.77 3.88
CA ALA A 244 -22.45 -19.21 5.22
C ALA A 244 -23.92 -18.80 5.45
N ASN A 245 -24.87 -19.23 4.60
CA ASN A 245 -26.28 -18.91 4.80
C ASN A 245 -26.77 -19.36 6.19
N ALA A 246 -27.40 -18.44 6.92
CA ALA A 246 -27.87 -18.61 8.29
C ALA A 246 -26.79 -18.91 9.34
N THR A 247 -25.50 -18.72 9.01
CA THR A 247 -24.42 -18.78 10.00
C THR A 247 -24.10 -17.40 10.56
N THR A 248 -23.36 -17.37 11.66
CA THR A 248 -22.88 -16.13 12.29
C THR A 248 -21.51 -15.75 11.74
N TYR A 249 -21.37 -14.50 11.30
CA TYR A 249 -20.12 -13.83 10.99
C TYR A 249 -19.80 -12.81 12.08
N THR A 250 -18.62 -12.89 12.69
CA THR A 250 -18.16 -11.89 13.67
C THR A 250 -17.19 -10.95 13.01
N SER A 251 -17.52 -9.65 13.00
CA SER A 251 -16.66 -8.61 12.46
C SER A 251 -15.54 -8.23 13.45
N ARG A 252 -14.59 -7.41 12.98
CA ARG A 252 -13.49 -6.90 13.81
C ARG A 252 -13.93 -5.92 14.89
N ALA A 253 -15.09 -5.31 14.73
CA ALA A 253 -15.70 -4.52 15.79
C ALA A 253 -16.32 -5.40 16.90
N ASP A 254 -16.00 -6.71 16.91
CA ASP A 254 -16.60 -7.73 17.78
C ASP A 254 -18.13 -7.78 17.71
N ARG A 255 -18.68 -7.51 16.52
CA ARG A 255 -20.11 -7.54 16.25
C ARG A 255 -20.48 -8.81 15.49
N SER A 256 -21.49 -9.52 15.98
CA SER A 256 -21.97 -10.75 15.35
C SER A 256 -23.17 -10.47 14.45
N TYR A 257 -23.07 -10.91 13.19
CA TYR A 257 -24.09 -10.78 12.16
C TYR A 257 -24.56 -12.16 11.70
N THR A 258 -25.86 -12.33 11.52
CA THR A 258 -26.42 -13.48 10.81
C THR A 258 -26.41 -13.23 9.31
N VAL A 259 -25.76 -14.12 8.56
CA VAL A 259 -25.67 -14.05 7.10
C VAL A 259 -26.95 -14.60 6.46
N GLY A 260 -27.44 -13.93 5.43
CA GLY A 260 -28.56 -14.36 4.61
C GLY A 260 -28.18 -14.35 3.13
N CYS A 261 -28.30 -15.49 2.47
CA CYS A 261 -28.03 -15.65 1.04
C CYS A 261 -29.34 -15.69 0.25
N ASP A 262 -29.35 -15.08 -0.93
CA ASP A 262 -30.54 -14.87 -1.76
C ASP A 262 -31.71 -14.19 -1.01
N ILE A 263 -31.35 -13.30 -0.08
CA ILE A 263 -32.27 -12.61 0.82
C ILE A 263 -31.98 -11.11 0.79
N ARG A 264 -33.06 -10.34 0.75
CA ARG A 264 -33.04 -8.88 0.91
C ARG A 264 -33.85 -8.47 2.14
N TYR A 265 -33.32 -7.50 2.87
CA TYR A 265 -34.08 -6.72 3.83
C TYR A 265 -34.48 -5.38 3.23
N THR A 266 -35.78 -5.09 3.16
CA THR A 266 -36.33 -3.89 2.51
C THR A 266 -36.56 -2.74 3.50
N GLY A 267 -36.40 -1.50 3.03
CA GLY A 267 -36.58 -0.27 3.84
C GLY A 267 -35.47 -0.03 4.86
N SER A 268 -35.50 1.12 5.54
CA SER A 268 -34.55 1.46 6.62
C SER A 268 -33.08 1.54 6.19
N ASP A 269 -32.80 1.97 4.95
CA ASP A 269 -31.44 2.29 4.50
C ASP A 269 -31.00 3.61 5.17
N ILE A 270 -29.91 3.57 5.94
CA ILE A 270 -29.28 4.79 6.50
C ILE A 270 -28.34 5.39 5.47
N LYS A 271 -27.56 4.54 4.80
CA LYS A 271 -26.50 4.93 3.88
C LYS A 271 -26.37 3.87 2.80
N THR A 272 -26.08 4.31 1.58
CA THR A 272 -25.72 3.44 0.47
C THR A 272 -24.28 3.76 0.09
N VAL A 273 -23.45 2.73 -0.06
CA VAL A 273 -22.05 2.85 -0.48
C VAL A 273 -21.78 1.91 -1.64
N GLU A 274 -20.99 2.39 -2.61
CA GLU A 274 -20.47 1.55 -3.68
C GLU A 274 -19.28 0.77 -3.12
N GLU A 275 -19.35 -0.55 -3.21
CA GLU A 275 -18.35 -1.50 -2.73
C GLU A 275 -17.97 -2.39 -3.90
N LYS A 276 -16.80 -2.13 -4.48
CA LYS A 276 -16.37 -2.71 -5.76
C LYS A 276 -15.83 -4.13 -5.63
N SER A 277 -15.45 -4.57 -4.44
CA SER A 277 -14.98 -5.95 -4.23
C SER A 277 -16.12 -6.97 -4.40
N GLY A 278 -17.37 -6.54 -4.19
CA GLY A 278 -18.56 -7.39 -4.23
C GLY A 278 -18.64 -8.32 -3.01
N LYS A 279 -17.97 -7.99 -1.91
CA LYS A 279 -17.92 -8.83 -0.70
C LYS A 279 -18.77 -8.24 0.40
N ILE A 280 -19.71 -9.03 0.94
CA ILE A 280 -20.58 -8.55 2.02
C ILE A 280 -19.81 -8.25 3.32
N ALA A 281 -18.66 -8.90 3.56
CA ALA A 281 -17.77 -8.55 4.66
C ALA A 281 -17.32 -7.08 4.59
N ASP A 282 -17.05 -6.55 3.39
CA ASP A 282 -16.67 -5.14 3.20
C ASP A 282 -17.83 -4.19 3.47
N CYS A 283 -19.06 -4.60 3.13
CA CYS A 283 -20.25 -3.88 3.58
C CYS A 283 -20.34 -3.80 5.10
N VAL A 284 -20.04 -4.89 5.81
CA VAL A 284 -20.07 -4.93 7.28
C VAL A 284 -19.04 -3.97 7.86
N VAL A 285 -17.85 -3.86 7.26
CA VAL A 285 -16.84 -2.87 7.69
C VAL A 285 -17.42 -1.46 7.65
N TYR A 286 -18.13 -1.07 6.58
CA TYR A 286 -18.80 0.25 6.55
C TYR A 286 -19.89 0.39 7.61
N CYS A 287 -20.64 -0.67 7.89
CA CYS A 287 -21.67 -0.67 8.93
C CYS A 287 -21.08 -0.50 10.33
N ASP A 288 -19.89 -1.01 10.57
CA ASP A 288 -19.18 -0.85 11.84
C ASP A 288 -18.72 0.59 12.10
N GLN A 289 -18.53 1.38 11.04
CA GLN A 289 -18.19 2.80 11.12
C GLN A 289 -19.41 3.73 11.20
N VAL A 290 -20.63 3.21 11.07
CA VAL A 290 -21.86 4.02 11.06
C VAL A 290 -22.68 3.76 12.33
N GLU A 291 -22.76 4.78 13.18
CA GLU A 291 -23.60 4.75 14.37
C GLU A 291 -25.05 4.40 14.01
N GLY A 292 -25.63 3.43 14.73
CA GLY A 292 -26.99 2.95 14.50
C GLY A 292 -27.16 2.00 13.31
N CYS A 293 -26.10 1.66 12.58
CA CYS A 293 -26.19 0.61 11.57
C CYS A 293 -26.34 -0.76 12.25
N VAL A 294 -27.35 -1.54 11.89
CA VAL A 294 -27.65 -2.87 12.44
C VAL A 294 -27.47 -4.01 11.43
N GLY A 295 -26.94 -3.70 10.26
CA GLY A 295 -26.70 -4.67 9.22
C GLY A 295 -26.60 -4.07 7.83
N VAL A 296 -26.42 -4.94 6.85
CA VAL A 296 -26.20 -4.58 5.46
C VAL A 296 -26.96 -5.49 4.51
N VAL A 297 -27.27 -4.95 3.34
CA VAL A 297 -27.72 -5.71 2.16
C VAL A 297 -26.77 -5.37 1.02
N LEU A 298 -26.06 -6.36 0.50
CA LEU A 298 -25.23 -6.25 -0.70
C LEU A 298 -26.02 -6.73 -1.92
N GLN A 299 -26.17 -5.84 -2.90
CA GLN A 299 -26.65 -6.19 -4.23
C GLN A 299 -25.59 -5.76 -5.25
N ASP A 300 -25.10 -6.70 -6.05
CA ASP A 300 -24.01 -6.47 -7.01
C ASP A 300 -22.79 -5.86 -6.29
N THR A 301 -22.50 -4.58 -6.53
CA THR A 301 -21.42 -3.79 -5.88
C THR A 301 -21.96 -2.65 -5.01
N THR A 302 -23.21 -2.78 -4.52
CA THR A 302 -23.88 -1.73 -3.74
C THR A 302 -24.26 -2.26 -2.36
N CYS A 303 -23.68 -1.68 -1.31
CA CYS A 303 -24.05 -1.95 0.08
C CYS A 303 -25.10 -0.96 0.57
N HIS A 304 -26.24 -1.50 1.02
CA HIS A 304 -27.29 -0.75 1.71
C HIS A 304 -27.17 -0.99 3.22
N LEU A 305 -26.65 -0.01 3.95
CA LEU A 305 -26.50 -0.05 5.41
C LEU A 305 -27.86 0.21 6.06
N LYS A 306 -28.23 -0.60 7.05
CA LYS A 306 -29.60 -0.68 7.59
C LYS A 306 -29.66 -0.10 9.01
N SER A 307 -30.66 0.72 9.35
CA SER A 307 -30.97 1.16 10.74
C SER A 307 -31.87 0.22 11.51
N SER A 308 -32.50 -0.70 10.81
CA SER A 308 -33.34 -1.74 11.39
C SER A 308 -33.34 -2.94 10.46
N LYS A 309 -33.67 -4.13 10.97
CA LYS A 309 -33.80 -5.33 10.15
C LYS A 309 -34.77 -5.18 8.97
N GLY A 310 -35.81 -4.35 9.07
CA GLY A 310 -36.80 -4.19 8.00
C GLY A 310 -37.54 -5.50 7.67
N GLN A 311 -38.16 -5.57 6.50
CA GLN A 311 -38.87 -6.77 6.05
C GLN A 311 -37.98 -7.65 5.17
N GLN A 312 -37.87 -8.93 5.53
CA GLN A 312 -37.16 -9.94 4.77
C GLN A 312 -37.98 -10.40 3.54
N VAL A 313 -37.34 -10.44 2.38
CA VAL A 313 -37.88 -10.99 1.14
C VAL A 313 -36.82 -11.85 0.45
N SER A 314 -37.24 -12.83 -0.34
CA SER A 314 -36.31 -13.57 -1.21
C SER A 314 -35.89 -12.69 -2.39
N ALA A 315 -34.59 -12.67 -2.69
CA ALA A 315 -34.02 -11.93 -3.79
C ALA A 315 -32.73 -12.61 -4.25
N GLN A 316 -32.77 -13.28 -5.40
CA GLN A 316 -31.64 -14.04 -5.94
C GLN A 316 -30.42 -13.13 -6.18
N GLY A 317 -29.24 -13.59 -5.80
CA GLY A 317 -27.97 -12.87 -5.93
C GLY A 317 -27.74 -11.78 -4.87
N VAL A 318 -28.71 -11.57 -3.96
CA VAL A 318 -28.59 -10.58 -2.89
C VAL A 318 -28.11 -11.24 -1.61
N GLN A 319 -27.13 -10.61 -0.97
CA GLN A 319 -26.58 -11.07 0.30
C GLN A 319 -26.96 -10.08 1.41
N ALA A 320 -27.16 -10.57 2.62
CA ALA A 320 -27.44 -9.74 3.79
C ALA A 320 -26.66 -10.22 5.02
N ALA A 321 -26.32 -9.30 5.91
CA ALA A 321 -25.68 -9.58 7.19
C ALA A 321 -26.30 -8.64 8.22
N ILE A 322 -27.10 -9.17 9.14
CA ILE A 322 -27.88 -8.37 10.12
C ILE A 322 -27.52 -8.83 11.53
N LEU A 323 -27.41 -7.90 12.48
CA LEU A 323 -27.24 -8.19 13.91
C LEU A 323 -28.34 -9.11 14.48
#